data_AF-A0A1C3HFK5-F1
#
_entry.id   AF-A0A1C3HFK5-F1
#
_cell.length_a   1.000
_cell.length_b   1.000
_cell.length_c   1.000
_cell.angle_alpha   90.00
_cell.angle_beta   90.00
_cell.angle_gamma   90.00
#
_symmetry.space_group_name_H-M   'P 1'
#
loop_
_entity.id
_entity.type
_entity.pdbx_description
1 polymer ?
#
loop_
_entity_poly.entity_id
_entity_poly.type
_entity_poly.pdbx_seq_one_letter_code
_entity_poly.pdbx_strand_id
1 'polypeptide(L)' 'MKTTHIALALLLVSPMLLAEDIKIENLPQSEIYENWLISRCIGKSTDSEKTKQDAFRSASAYLEFSKLPMDAFEQGEKTG' A
#
# COMPACT_ATOMS: atom_id res chain seq x y z
N MET A 1 30.96 8.77 24.58
CA MET A 1 31.20 9.33 23.22
C MET A 1 31.18 8.27 22.13
N LYS A 2 31.88 7.14 22.24
CA LYS A 2 31.89 6.10 21.18
C LYS A 2 30.51 5.50 20.86
N THR A 3 29.71 5.23 21.89
CA THR A 3 28.35 4.67 21.74
C THR A 3 27.36 5.66 21.13
N THR A 4 27.50 6.95 21.42
CA THR A 4 26.67 8.03 20.86
C THR A 4 26.87 8.22 19.36
N HIS A 5 28.10 8.02 18.85
CA HIS A 5 28.38 8.11 17.41
C HIS A 5 27.82 6.92 16.60
N ILE A 6 27.75 5.73 17.21
CA ILE A 6 27.17 4.53 16.56
C ILE A 6 25.64 4.67 16.44
N ALA A 7 24.98 5.18 17.48
CA ALA A 7 23.54 5.43 17.46
C ALA A 7 23.13 6.48 16.40
N LEU A 8 23.96 7.52 16.20
CA LEU A 8 23.72 8.55 15.20
C LEU A 8 23.93 8.06 13.75
N ALA A 9 24.85 7.12 13.54
CA ALA A 9 25.09 6.52 12.21
C ALA A 9 23.92 5.61 11.76
N LEU A 10 23.26 4.92 12.69
CA LEU A 10 22.08 4.09 12.41
C LEU A 10 20.85 4.90 11.96
N LEU A 11 20.72 6.16 12.41
CA LEU A 11 19.63 7.06 12.01
C LEU A 11 19.78 7.64 10.59
N LEU A 12 20.96 7.49 9.97
CA LEU A 12 21.26 7.98 8.63
C LEU A 12 21.11 6.89 7.55
N VAL A 13 20.87 5.63 7.94
CA VAL A 13 20.55 4.58 6.99
C VAL A 13 19.15 4.87 6.45
N SER A 14 19.04 5.18 5.15
CA SER A 14 17.77 5.57 4.55
C SER A 14 16.78 4.39 4.63
N PRO A 15 15.50 4.63 4.97
CA PRO A 15 14.49 3.56 5.01
C PRO A 15 14.31 2.90 3.63
N MET A 16 14.70 3.58 2.55
CA MET A 16 14.76 3.01 1.19
C MET A 16 15.72 1.83 1.07
N LEU A 17 16.81 1.78 1.85
CA LEU A 17 17.74 0.63 1.86
C LEU A 17 17.14 -0.62 2.53
N LEU A 18 16.04 -0.46 3.27
CA LEU A 18 15.33 -1.54 3.96
C LEU A 18 14.01 -1.92 3.26
N ALA A 19 13.64 -1.24 2.18
CA ALA A 19 12.45 -1.57 1.43
C ALA A 19 12.71 -2.84 0.61
N GLU A 20 11.95 -3.88 0.91
CA GLU A 20 11.95 -5.10 0.10
C GLU A 20 11.21 -4.81 -1.22
N ASP A 21 11.82 -5.16 -2.36
CA ASP A 21 11.19 -5.02 -3.68
C ASP A 21 10.19 -6.16 -3.90
N ILE A 22 9.06 -6.07 -3.19
CA ILE A 22 7.97 -7.04 -3.31
C ILE A 22 7.11 -6.64 -4.51
N LYS A 23 7.05 -7.53 -5.50
CA LYS A 23 6.14 -7.38 -6.63
C LYS A 23 4.72 -7.80 -6.23
N ILE A 24 3.70 -7.06 -6.70
CA ILE A 24 2.30 -7.30 -6.35
C ILE A 24 1.87 -8.72 -6.72
N GLU A 25 2.34 -9.24 -7.87
CA GLU A 25 2.00 -10.60 -8.33
C GLU A 25 2.47 -11.72 -7.39
N ASN A 26 3.40 -11.43 -6.47
CA ASN A 26 3.92 -12.38 -5.48
C ASN A 26 3.15 -12.34 -4.15
N LEU A 27 2.23 -11.38 -3.96
CA LEU A 27 1.44 -11.26 -2.74
C LEU A 27 0.35 -12.35 -2.68
N PRO A 28 -0.01 -12.82 -1.47
CA PRO A 28 -1.21 -13.61 -1.27
C PRO A 28 -2.45 -12.89 -1.78
N GLN A 29 -3.41 -13.62 -2.34
CA GLN A 29 -4.65 -13.02 -2.89
C GLN A 29 -5.47 -12.29 -1.82
N SER A 30 -5.41 -12.73 -0.56
CA SER A 30 -6.01 -12.02 0.57
C SER A 30 -5.37 -10.65 0.78
N GLU A 31 -4.04 -10.55 0.75
CA GLU A 31 -3.32 -9.29 0.90
C GLU A 31 -3.56 -8.35 -0.28
N ILE A 32 -3.63 -8.87 -1.50
CA ILE A 32 -3.99 -8.07 -2.69
C ILE A 32 -5.37 -7.43 -2.49
N TYR A 33 -6.36 -8.23 -2.05
CA TYR A 33 -7.72 -7.73 -1.83
C TYR A 33 -7.81 -6.75 -0.65
N GLU A 34 -7.12 -7.03 0.46
CA GLU A 34 -7.05 -6.13 1.61
C GLU A 34 -6.39 -4.79 1.25
N ASN A 35 -5.28 -4.83 0.51
CA ASN A 35 -4.59 -3.62 0.06
C ASN A 35 -5.43 -2.81 -0.93
N TRP A 36 -6.23 -3.47 -1.77
CA TRP A 36 -7.22 -2.81 -2.60
C TRP A 36 -8.24 -2.06 -1.73
N LEU A 37 -8.84 -2.72 -0.73
CA LEU A 37 -9.82 -2.11 0.18
C LEU A 37 -9.23 -0.91 0.93
N ILE A 38 -8.02 -1.06 1.48
CA ILE A 38 -7.31 0.01 2.19
C ILE A 38 -7.07 1.20 1.27
N SER A 39 -6.59 0.96 0.05
CA SER A 39 -6.33 2.02 -0.93
C SER A 39 -7.61 2.77 -1.32
N ARG A 40 -8.72 2.05 -1.53
CA ARG A 40 -10.04 2.67 -1.78
C ARG A 40 -10.50 3.50 -0.60
N CYS A 41 -10.40 2.99 0.62
CA CYS A 41 -10.77 3.68 1.85
C CYS A 41 -9.96 4.98 2.04
N ILE A 42 -8.64 4.96 1.81
CA ILE A 42 -7.79 6.16 1.86
C ILE A 42 -8.26 7.20 0.85
N GLY A 43 -8.50 6.80 -0.40
CA GLY A 43 -8.94 7.73 -1.43
C GLY A 43 -10.31 8.35 -1.17
N LYS A 44 -11.23 7.60 -0.54
CA LYS A 44 -12.54 8.12 -0.11
C LYS A 44 -12.44 9.05 1.10
N SER A 45 -11.52 8.78 2.02
CA SER A 45 -11.41 9.49 3.30
C SER A 45 -10.56 10.76 3.24
N THR A 46 -9.76 10.94 2.19
CA THR A 46 -8.85 12.09 2.07
C THR A 46 -9.50 13.29 1.35
N ASP A 47 -9.26 14.49 1.89
CA ASP A 47 -9.64 15.75 1.24
C ASP A 47 -8.66 16.19 0.14
N SER A 48 -7.48 15.57 0.08
CA SER A 48 -6.45 15.90 -0.91
C SER A 48 -6.73 15.18 -2.22
N GLU A 49 -7.07 15.95 -3.27
CA GLU A 49 -7.33 15.36 -4.59
C GLU A 49 -6.11 14.62 -5.15
N LYS A 50 -4.89 15.13 -4.89
CA LYS A 50 -3.66 14.42 -5.29
C LYS A 50 -3.54 13.07 -4.59
N THR A 51 -3.82 13.02 -3.29
CA THR A 51 -3.75 11.78 -2.49
C THR A 51 -4.84 10.80 -2.89
N LYS A 52 -6.05 11.30 -3.21
CA LYS A 52 -7.14 10.47 -3.72
C LYS A 52 -6.80 9.79 -5.03
N GLN A 53 -6.28 10.55 -5.99
CA GLN A 53 -5.89 10.02 -7.30
C GLN A 53 -4.74 9.01 -7.18
N ASP A 54 -3.78 9.27 -6.30
CA ASP A 54 -2.70 8.34 -6.00
C ASP A 54 -3.25 7.03 -5.41
N ALA A 55 -4.06 7.12 -4.36
CA ALA A 55 -4.65 5.95 -3.70
C ALA A 55 -5.53 5.12 -4.65
N PHE A 56 -6.29 5.77 -5.53
CA PHE A 56 -7.09 5.06 -6.53
C PHE A 56 -6.25 4.39 -7.61
N ARG A 57 -5.10 4.96 -8.00
CA ARG A 57 -4.15 4.28 -8.91
C ARG A 57 -3.53 3.06 -8.24
N SER A 58 -3.17 3.17 -6.96
CA SER A 58 -2.69 2.05 -6.15
C SER A 58 -3.73 0.95 -6.04
N ALA A 59 -5.00 1.28 -5.79
CA ALA A 59 -6.10 0.32 -5.81
C ALA A 59 -6.20 -0.40 -7.18
N SER A 60 -6.15 0.33 -8.30
CA SER A 60 -6.19 -0.28 -9.63
C SER A 60 -5.04 -1.26 -9.86
N ALA A 61 -3.84 -0.99 -9.32
CA ALA A 61 -2.72 -1.93 -9.41
C ALA A 61 -3.03 -3.26 -8.70
N TYR A 62 -3.60 -3.23 -7.49
CA TYR A 62 -4.02 -4.45 -6.80
C TYR A 62 -5.16 -5.19 -7.53
N LEU A 63 -6.10 -4.46 -8.12
CA LEU A 63 -7.21 -5.06 -8.89
C LEU A 63 -6.69 -5.89 -10.07
N GLU A 64 -5.69 -5.40 -10.81
CA GLU A 64 -5.11 -6.06 -11.99
C GLU A 64 -4.53 -7.44 -11.66
N PHE A 65 -3.91 -7.61 -10.49
CA PHE A 65 -3.29 -8.87 -10.07
C PHE A 65 -4.21 -9.78 -9.24
N SER A 66 -5.43 -9.31 -8.94
CA SER A 66 -6.39 -10.13 -8.22
C SER A 66 -7.06 -11.15 -9.14
N LYS A 67 -7.31 -12.33 -8.58
CA LYS A 67 -8.05 -13.42 -9.22
C LYS A 67 -9.49 -13.49 -8.72
N LEU A 68 -9.91 -12.56 -7.85
CA LEU A 68 -11.28 -12.49 -7.36
C LEU A 68 -12.22 -11.98 -8.46
N PRO A 69 -13.49 -12.42 -8.46
CA PRO A 69 -14.49 -11.89 -9.39
C PRO A 69 -14.80 -10.42 -9.08
N MET A 70 -15.23 -9.68 -10.10
CA MET A 70 -15.60 -8.26 -9.97
C MET A 70 -16.64 -8.02 -8.86
N ASP A 71 -17.57 -8.95 -8.67
CA ASP A 71 -18.59 -8.90 -7.60
C ASP A 71 -17.99 -8.73 -6.20
N ALA A 72 -16.78 -9.26 -5.93
CA ALA A 72 -16.11 -9.08 -4.65
C ALA A 72 -15.73 -7.60 -4.43
N PHE A 73 -15.22 -6.94 -5.47
CA PHE A 73 -14.84 -5.53 -5.44
C PHE A 73 -16.03 -4.61 -5.38
N GLU A 74 -17.11 -4.91 -6.10
CA GLU A 74 -18.35 -4.14 -6.02
C GLU A 74 -18.98 -4.19 -4.61
N GLN A 75 -18.87 -5.34 -3.93
CA GLN A 75 -19.31 -5.48 -2.55
C GLN A 75 -18.37 -4.76 -1.57
N GLY A 76 -17.06 -4.90 -1.77
CA GLY A 76 -16.04 -4.18 -0.99
C GLY A 76 -16.21 -2.66 -1.09
N GLU A 77 -16.48 -2.15 -2.28
CA GLU A 77 -16.71 -0.72 -2.56
C GLU A 77 -17.92 -0.15 -1.81
N LYS A 78 -18.93 -0.95 -1.51
CA LYS A 78 -20.11 -0.55 -0.73
C LYS A 78 -19.82 -0.46 0.77
N THR A 79 -18.79 -1.15 1.23
CA THR A 79 -18.47 -1.29 2.67
C THR A 79 -17.34 -0.37 3.11
N GLY A 80 -16.42 -0.01 2.20
CA GLY A 80 -15.30 0.91 2.45
C GLY A 80 -15.54 2.35 2.01
#